data_AF-A0A182Y2H1-F1
#
_entry.id   AF-A0A182Y2H1-F1
#
_cell.length_a   1.000
_cell.length_b   1.000
_cell.length_c   1.000
_cell.angle_alpha   90.00
_cell.angle_beta   90.00
_cell.angle_gamma   90.00
#
_symmetry.space_group_name_H-M   'P 1'
#
loop_
_entity.id
_entity.type
_entity.pdbx_description
1 polymer ?
#
loop_
_entity_poly.entity_id
_entity_poly.type
_entity_poly.pdbx_seq_one_letter_code
_entity_poly.pdbx_strand_id
1 'polypeptide(L)'
;MVCVASERTIGRTVVPASTVPVWPLIALMVMAELGQIFGYHIRHIEEEPSHQLQQDLMDFIDLVPFEDVQRLMQYYYHYDVEVESAFDYVSTEDYTQIRLDIVNLGEVRSFRRYLDSIGFSVEKVWTELNKRFDADDIFAEPDESVRMLNLTTRGLNGLVDDILALLPQDEIILLFFDKLETSNDFSFFFEQIGSGEFENVLNTLQSSQQLRILLWRLQRHGFDIPGWIQLVQKYFSFSSF
;
A
#
# COMPACT_ATOMS: atom_id res chain seq x y z
N MET A 1 11.92 45.81 -37.01
CA MET A 1 11.03 45.79 -35.83
C MET A 1 10.87 44.33 -35.45
N VAL A 2 11.14 44.02 -34.19
CA VAL A 2 11.62 42.73 -33.66
C VAL A 2 10.52 41.67 -33.54
N CYS A 3 10.85 40.39 -33.81
CA CYS A 3 10.07 39.19 -33.47
C CYS A 3 10.12 38.93 -31.96
N VAL A 4 9.00 38.56 -31.32
CA VAL A 4 8.99 37.75 -30.08
C VAL A 4 7.76 36.84 -30.06
N ALA A 5 8.03 35.54 -29.93
CA ALA A 5 7.11 34.45 -29.61
C ALA A 5 7.01 34.27 -28.07
N SER A 6 6.29 33.24 -27.62
CA SER A 6 6.10 32.80 -26.21
C SER A 6 5.07 33.61 -25.42
N GLU A 7 4.21 33.03 -24.57
CA GLU A 7 4.23 31.71 -23.94
C GLU A 7 2.82 31.39 -23.42
N ARG A 8 2.36 30.14 -23.57
CA ARG A 8 1.23 29.60 -22.83
C ARG A 8 1.68 29.38 -21.39
N THR A 9 1.11 30.10 -20.43
CA THR A 9 1.22 29.75 -19.00
C THR A 9 -0.07 29.11 -18.56
N ILE A 10 -0.15 27.78 -18.67
CA ILE A 10 -1.09 26.97 -17.89
C ILE A 10 -0.44 26.85 -16.51
N GLY A 11 -0.95 27.61 -15.55
CA GLY A 11 -0.60 27.43 -14.15
C GLY A 11 -1.21 26.13 -13.64
N ARG A 12 -0.45 25.03 -13.69
CA ARG A 12 -0.68 23.88 -12.82
C ARG A 12 -0.29 24.30 -11.41
N THR A 13 -1.28 24.45 -10.54
CA THR A 13 -1.07 24.62 -9.11
C THR A 13 -0.42 23.36 -8.56
N VAL A 14 0.82 23.50 -8.09
CA VAL A 14 1.55 22.49 -7.33
C VAL A 14 0.70 22.05 -6.13
N VAL A 15 0.34 20.77 -6.09
CA VAL A 15 -0.39 20.16 -4.99
C VAL A 15 0.59 19.95 -3.82
N PRO A 16 0.31 20.46 -2.61
CA PRO A 16 1.22 20.25 -1.49
C PRO A 16 1.12 18.79 -1.01
N ALA A 17 2.18 18.03 -1.26
CA ALA A 17 2.39 16.68 -0.76
C ALA A 17 2.53 16.68 0.77
N SER A 18 1.47 16.28 1.47
CA SER A 18 1.52 15.63 2.79
C SER A 18 0.11 15.19 3.20
N THR A 19 -0.42 14.21 2.48
CA THR A 19 -1.61 13.47 2.90
C THR A 19 -1.19 12.07 3.27
N VAL A 20 -1.45 11.63 4.50
CA VAL A 20 -1.28 10.22 4.88
C VAL A 20 -2.39 9.44 4.16
N PRO A 21 -2.11 8.58 3.17
CA PRO A 21 -3.14 7.88 2.43
C PRO A 21 -3.80 6.83 3.31
N VAL A 22 -4.93 6.30 2.84
CA VAL A 22 -5.59 5.13 3.45
C VAL A 22 -4.91 3.82 3.04
N TRP A 23 -4.14 3.83 1.94
CA TRP A 23 -3.36 2.70 1.41
C TRP A 23 -2.42 2.00 2.39
N PRO A 24 -1.74 2.69 3.32
CA PRO A 24 -1.00 2.03 4.40
C PRO A 24 -1.89 1.16 5.31
N LEU A 25 -3.13 1.57 5.61
CA LEU A 25 -4.09 0.73 6.36
C LEU A 25 -4.52 -0.51 5.56
N ILE A 26 -4.53 -0.39 4.23
CA ILE A 26 -4.89 -1.45 3.30
C ILE A 26 -3.74 -2.44 3.15
N ALA A 27 -2.51 -1.95 2.96
CA ALA A 27 -1.29 -2.74 2.99
C ALA A 27 -1.17 -3.50 4.33
N LEU A 28 -1.70 -2.94 5.43
CA LEU A 28 -1.71 -3.60 6.74
C LEU A 28 -2.79 -4.64 6.92
N MET A 29 -3.99 -4.44 6.38
CA MET A 29 -4.98 -5.53 6.30
C MET A 29 -4.40 -6.70 5.50
N VAL A 30 -3.67 -6.39 4.43
CA VAL A 30 -2.95 -7.38 3.64
C VAL A 30 -1.87 -8.10 4.46
N MET A 31 -0.97 -7.38 5.16
CA MET A 31 0.08 -7.99 5.99
C MET A 31 -0.47 -8.81 7.16
N ALA A 32 -1.58 -8.39 7.74
CA ALA A 32 -2.31 -9.12 8.78
C ALA A 32 -2.83 -10.47 8.28
N GLU A 33 -3.32 -10.50 7.05
CA GLU A 33 -3.80 -11.73 6.42
C GLU A 33 -2.65 -12.64 6.01
N LEU A 34 -1.45 -12.12 5.73
CA LEU A 34 -0.24 -12.95 5.55
C LEU A 34 0.09 -13.75 6.81
N GLY A 35 -0.06 -13.16 8.00
CA GLY A 35 0.09 -13.88 9.27
C GLY A 35 -0.88 -15.07 9.39
N GLN A 36 -2.12 -14.92 8.91
CA GLN A 36 -3.11 -16.00 8.89
C GLN A 36 -2.85 -17.04 7.78
N ILE A 37 -2.47 -16.60 6.58
CA ILE A 37 -2.18 -17.44 5.40
C ILE A 37 -1.06 -18.44 5.68
N PHE A 38 -0.01 -17.95 6.36
CA PHE A 38 1.19 -18.74 6.59
C PHE A 38 1.11 -19.62 7.85
N GLY A 39 0.07 -19.49 8.68
CA GLY A 39 -0.30 -20.49 9.69
C GLY A 39 0.78 -20.85 10.71
N TYR A 40 1.68 -19.91 11.06
CA TYR A 40 2.80 -20.19 11.95
C TYR A 40 2.42 -20.16 13.42
N HIS A 41 2.64 -21.28 14.11
CA HIS A 41 2.77 -21.32 15.57
C HIS A 41 4.24 -21.08 15.93
N ILE A 42 4.57 -19.85 16.27
CA ILE A 42 5.88 -19.48 16.80
C ILE A 42 6.05 -20.18 18.16
N ARG A 43 7.13 -20.96 18.32
CA ARG A 43 7.54 -21.42 19.65
C ARG A 43 8.10 -20.19 20.36
N HIS A 44 7.60 -19.87 21.55
CA HIS A 44 8.09 -18.73 22.35
C HIS A 44 9.61 -18.69 22.36
N ILE A 45 10.18 -17.74 21.65
CA ILE A 45 11.56 -17.32 21.82
C ILE A 45 11.48 -16.31 22.97
N GLU A 46 11.91 -16.72 24.16
CA GLU A 46 12.05 -15.82 25.32
C GLU A 46 13.22 -14.85 25.09
N GLU A 47 13.09 -13.92 24.15
CA GLU A 47 14.01 -12.79 24.03
C GLU A 47 13.21 -11.49 23.94
N GLU A 48 13.56 -10.50 24.76
CA GLU A 48 12.89 -9.19 24.72
C GLU A 48 13.17 -8.49 23.39
N PRO A 49 12.18 -7.75 22.84
CA PRO A 49 12.35 -7.05 21.58
C PRO A 49 13.51 -6.06 21.68
N SER A 50 14.45 -6.19 20.76
CA SER A 50 15.33 -5.09 20.37
C SER A 50 14.50 -4.02 19.61
N HIS A 51 15.11 -2.89 19.23
CA HIS A 51 14.37 -1.79 18.58
C HIS A 51 14.50 -1.83 17.04
N GLN A 52 14.66 -3.01 16.43
CA GLN A 52 15.06 -3.24 15.05
C GLN A 52 13.90 -3.59 14.08
N LEU A 53 12.66 -3.79 14.54
CA LEU A 53 11.50 -4.05 13.66
C LEU A 53 11.40 -3.07 12.48
N GLN A 54 11.74 -1.80 12.71
CA GLN A 54 11.72 -0.80 11.64
C GLN A 54 12.70 -1.14 10.52
N GLN A 55 13.90 -1.63 10.84
CA GLN A 55 14.88 -2.07 9.84
C GLN A 55 14.38 -3.31 9.11
N ASP A 56 13.81 -4.29 9.82
CA ASP A 56 13.28 -5.49 9.19
C ASP A 56 12.20 -5.15 8.15
N LEU A 57 11.34 -4.19 8.45
CA LEU A 57 10.34 -3.69 7.50
C LEU A 57 10.98 -2.96 6.30
N MET A 58 12.10 -2.24 6.50
CA MET A 58 12.80 -1.57 5.40
C MET A 58 13.39 -2.58 4.41
N ASP A 59 13.88 -3.72 4.90
CA ASP A 59 14.45 -4.75 4.04
C ASP A 59 13.39 -5.30 3.05
N PHE A 60 12.11 -5.33 3.43
CA PHE A 60 11.02 -5.66 2.48
C PHE A 60 10.75 -4.54 1.48
N ILE A 61 10.84 -3.27 1.91
CA ILE A 61 10.67 -2.12 1.01
C ILE A 61 11.81 -2.08 -0.02
N ASP A 62 13.02 -2.52 0.36
CA ASP A 62 14.18 -2.64 -0.53
C ASP A 62 13.96 -3.65 -1.68
N LEU A 63 13.06 -4.62 -1.51
CA LEU A 63 12.71 -5.59 -2.56
C LEU A 63 11.75 -5.05 -3.63
N VAL A 64 11.14 -3.88 -3.41
CA VAL A 64 10.19 -3.31 -4.38
C VAL A 64 10.96 -2.74 -5.57
N PRO A 65 10.68 -3.19 -6.81
CA PRO A 65 11.29 -2.61 -8.00
C PRO A 65 10.62 -1.27 -8.35
N PHE A 66 10.95 -0.22 -7.60
CA PHE A 66 10.30 1.10 -7.67
C PHE A 66 10.27 1.68 -9.09
N GLU A 67 11.35 1.53 -9.85
CA GLU A 67 11.43 2.03 -11.23
C GLU A 67 10.42 1.31 -12.15
N ASP A 68 10.27 -0.01 -12.02
CA ASP A 68 9.31 -0.79 -12.80
C ASP A 68 7.87 -0.47 -12.41
N VAL A 69 7.61 -0.36 -11.10
CA VAL A 69 6.31 0.02 -10.56
C VAL A 69 5.93 1.42 -11.03
N GLN A 70 6.84 2.38 -10.98
CA GLN A 70 6.59 3.75 -11.45
C GLN A 70 6.28 3.78 -12.95
N ARG A 71 7.05 3.07 -13.79
CA ARG A 71 6.79 2.96 -15.23
C ARG A 71 5.43 2.32 -15.53
N LEU A 72 5.07 1.28 -14.79
CA LEU A 72 3.77 0.62 -14.91
C LEU A 72 2.63 1.58 -14.53
N MET A 73 2.77 2.28 -13.41
CA MET A 73 1.77 3.25 -12.94
C MET A 73 1.61 4.42 -13.92
N GLN A 74 2.71 4.93 -14.47
CA GLN A 74 2.69 5.96 -15.52
C GLN A 74 1.98 5.45 -16.78
N TYR A 75 2.26 4.22 -17.21
CA TYR A 75 1.57 3.61 -18.35
C TYR A 75 0.06 3.53 -18.11
N TYR A 76 -0.36 2.99 -16.98
CA TYR A 76 -1.78 2.88 -16.63
C TYR A 76 -2.44 4.26 -16.53
N TYR A 77 -1.78 5.25 -15.91
CA TYR A 77 -2.32 6.61 -15.82
C TYR A 77 -2.59 7.23 -17.20
N HIS A 78 -1.68 7.05 -18.17
CA HIS A 78 -1.81 7.65 -19.49
C HIS A 78 -2.68 6.86 -20.48
N TYR A 79 -2.85 5.55 -20.27
CA TYR A 79 -3.50 4.65 -21.23
C TYR A 79 -4.75 3.96 -20.70
N ASP A 80 -5.11 4.13 -19.42
CA ASP A 80 -6.35 3.61 -18.84
C ASP A 80 -7.20 4.73 -18.22
N VAL A 81 -8.39 4.94 -18.79
CA VAL A 81 -9.31 6.01 -18.37
C VAL A 81 -9.84 5.85 -16.94
N GLU A 82 -9.97 4.61 -16.46
CA GLU A 82 -10.41 4.34 -15.08
C GLU A 82 -9.31 4.76 -14.10
N VAL A 83 -8.05 4.44 -14.43
CA VAL A 83 -6.90 4.82 -13.61
C VAL A 83 -6.69 6.33 -13.64
N GLU A 84 -6.69 6.98 -14.80
CA GLU A 84 -6.60 8.44 -14.92
C GLU A 84 -7.64 9.12 -14.01
N SER A 85 -8.91 8.69 -14.11
CA SER A 85 -10.01 9.24 -13.32
C SER A 85 -9.83 9.02 -11.81
N ALA A 86 -9.27 7.89 -11.40
CA ALA A 86 -9.02 7.59 -10.00
C ALA A 86 -7.89 8.46 -9.43
N PHE A 87 -6.81 8.67 -10.20
CA PHE A 87 -5.72 9.56 -9.80
C PHE A 87 -6.19 11.02 -9.66
N ASP A 88 -7.04 11.49 -10.57
CA ASP A 88 -7.67 12.81 -10.46
C ASP A 88 -8.56 12.90 -9.22
N TYR A 89 -9.32 11.83 -8.91
CA TYR A 89 -10.20 11.79 -7.75
C TYR A 89 -9.44 11.92 -6.41
N VAL A 90 -8.23 11.38 -6.30
CA VAL A 90 -7.39 11.48 -5.08
C VAL A 90 -7.08 12.95 -4.72
N SER A 91 -7.07 13.84 -5.70
CA SER A 91 -6.83 15.28 -5.48
C SER A 91 -8.10 16.06 -5.08
N THR A 92 -9.25 15.41 -4.95
CA THR A 92 -10.53 16.07 -4.65
C THR A 92 -10.76 16.27 -3.15
N GLU A 93 -11.64 17.23 -2.82
CA GLU A 93 -12.11 17.46 -1.46
C GLU A 93 -12.93 16.27 -0.93
N ASP A 94 -13.71 15.60 -1.78
CA ASP A 94 -14.50 14.41 -1.40
C ASP A 94 -13.60 13.26 -0.93
N TYR A 95 -12.54 12.94 -1.69
CA TYR A 95 -11.54 11.96 -1.26
C TYR A 95 -10.88 12.36 0.06
N THR A 96 -10.51 13.64 0.20
CA THR A 96 -9.93 14.17 1.44
C THR A 96 -10.88 14.00 2.62
N GLN A 97 -12.17 14.26 2.44
CA GLN A 97 -13.17 14.08 3.49
C GLN A 97 -13.35 12.60 3.84
N ILE A 98 -13.47 11.71 2.85
CA ILE A 98 -13.59 10.26 3.11
C ILE A 98 -12.39 9.74 3.90
N ARG A 99 -11.18 10.15 3.52
CA ARG A 99 -9.95 9.81 4.25
C ARG A 99 -10.01 10.29 5.70
N LEU A 100 -10.40 11.55 5.92
CA LEU A 100 -10.55 12.11 7.27
C LEU A 100 -11.62 11.36 8.07
N ASP A 101 -12.72 10.98 7.45
CA ASP A 101 -13.77 10.21 8.09
C ASP A 101 -13.23 8.84 8.52
N ILE A 102 -12.53 8.12 7.64
CA ILE A 102 -11.93 6.81 7.92
C ILE A 102 -10.95 6.89 9.09
N VAL A 103 -9.98 7.81 9.07
CA VAL A 103 -8.96 7.90 10.15
C VAL A 103 -9.56 8.34 11.48
N ASN A 104 -10.74 8.97 11.47
CA ASN A 104 -11.45 9.39 12.67
C ASN A 104 -12.41 8.34 13.23
N LEU A 105 -12.60 7.21 12.55
CA LEU A 105 -13.36 6.08 13.07
C LEU A 105 -12.66 5.49 14.31
N GLY A 106 -13.45 5.15 15.34
CA GLY A 106 -12.93 4.66 16.61
C GLY A 106 -12.20 3.33 16.48
N GLU A 107 -12.73 2.44 15.65
CA GLU A 107 -12.16 1.15 15.27
C GLU A 107 -10.87 1.29 14.48
N VAL A 108 -10.78 2.24 13.53
CA VAL A 108 -9.56 2.51 12.75
C VAL A 108 -8.46 3.05 13.67
N ARG A 109 -8.79 3.98 14.57
CA ARG A 109 -7.84 4.46 15.59
C ARG A 109 -7.44 3.36 16.56
N SER A 110 -8.32 2.42 16.89
CA SER A 110 -7.99 1.30 17.78
C SER A 110 -7.06 0.31 17.09
N PHE A 111 -7.31 0.00 15.83
CA PHE A 111 -6.41 -0.77 14.98
C PHE A 111 -5.03 -0.13 14.87
N ARG A 112 -4.96 1.17 14.54
CA ARG A 112 -3.68 1.89 14.48
C ARG A 112 -2.94 1.88 15.82
N ARG A 113 -3.63 2.12 16.94
CA ARG A 113 -3.02 2.11 18.28
C ARG A 113 -2.46 0.74 18.65
N TYR A 114 -3.15 -0.34 18.27
CA TYR A 114 -2.65 -1.69 18.48
C TYR A 114 -1.33 -1.90 17.72
N LEU A 115 -1.28 -1.52 16.44
CA LEU A 115 -0.06 -1.61 15.63
C LEU A 115 1.09 -0.78 16.23
N ASP A 116 0.82 0.47 16.61
CA ASP A 116 1.82 1.33 17.25
C ASP A 116 2.33 0.70 18.57
N SER A 117 1.47 -0.02 19.31
CA SER A 117 1.84 -0.68 20.57
C SER A 117 2.76 -1.89 20.40
N ILE A 118 2.73 -2.54 19.23
CA ILE A 118 3.60 -3.68 18.88
C ILE A 118 4.78 -3.24 18.00
N GLY A 119 5.06 -1.93 17.96
CA GLY A 119 6.24 -1.37 17.28
C GLY A 119 6.05 -1.06 15.80
N PHE A 120 4.87 -1.30 15.23
CA PHE A 120 4.58 -1.03 13.82
C PHE A 120 3.96 0.35 13.63
N SER A 121 4.74 1.28 13.06
CA SER A 121 4.23 2.63 12.74
C SER A 121 3.91 2.78 11.26
N VAL A 122 2.61 2.84 10.97
CA VAL A 122 2.05 3.08 9.63
C VAL A 122 2.62 4.35 8.98
N GLU A 123 2.78 5.40 9.77
CA GLU A 123 3.27 6.70 9.33
C GLU A 123 4.75 6.66 8.92
N LYS A 124 5.57 5.88 9.63
CA LYS A 124 6.98 5.71 9.28
C LYS A 124 7.13 4.95 7.97
N VAL A 125 6.46 3.80 7.82
CA VAL A 125 6.49 3.02 6.58
C VAL A 125 6.06 3.88 5.39
N TRP A 126 4.99 4.67 5.57
CA TRP A 126 4.53 5.60 4.55
C TRP A 126 5.58 6.67 4.18
N THR A 127 6.21 7.26 5.18
CA THR A 127 7.24 8.27 4.98
C THR A 127 8.42 7.71 4.17
N GLU A 128 8.82 6.47 4.44
CA GLU A 128 9.92 5.82 3.71
C GLU A 128 9.53 5.44 2.28
N LEU A 129 8.30 4.99 2.05
CA LEU A 129 7.79 4.74 0.69
C LEU A 129 7.83 6.01 -0.17
N ASN A 130 7.36 7.14 0.36
CA ASN A 130 7.37 8.43 -0.37
C ASN A 130 8.77 8.96 -0.68
N LYS A 131 9.80 8.58 0.09
CA LYS A 131 11.17 8.98 -0.23
C LYS A 131 11.72 8.24 -1.45
N ARG A 132 11.19 7.04 -1.71
CA ARG A 132 11.67 6.12 -2.75
C ARG A 132 10.81 6.16 -4.00
N PHE A 133 9.58 6.66 -3.87
CA PHE A 133 8.60 6.71 -4.92
C PHE A 133 8.20 8.16 -5.19
N ASP A 134 8.67 8.69 -6.31
CA ASP A 134 8.28 10.03 -6.77
C ASP A 134 6.98 9.94 -7.56
N ALA A 135 5.87 10.34 -6.92
CA ALA A 135 4.57 10.30 -7.55
C ALA A 135 4.43 11.29 -8.71
N ASP A 136 5.27 12.35 -8.76
CA ASP A 136 5.16 13.37 -9.80
C ASP A 136 5.52 12.80 -11.19
N ASP A 137 6.42 11.82 -11.24
CA ASP A 137 6.83 11.15 -12.47
C ASP A 137 5.69 10.36 -13.14
N ILE A 138 4.68 9.93 -12.38
CA ILE A 138 3.50 9.24 -12.93
C ILE A 138 2.73 10.15 -13.90
N PHE A 139 2.74 11.45 -13.66
CA PHE A 139 1.98 12.43 -14.42
C PHE A 139 2.78 13.05 -15.58
N ALA A 140 4.08 12.73 -15.67
CA ALA A 140 4.96 13.21 -16.72
C ALA A 140 4.60 12.56 -18.07
N GLU A 141 4.77 13.29 -19.18
CA GLU A 141 4.51 12.74 -20.52
C GLU A 141 5.34 11.45 -20.73
N PRO A 142 4.73 10.34 -21.16
CA PRO A 142 5.42 9.06 -21.23
C PRO A 142 6.52 9.10 -22.30
N ASP A 143 7.70 8.63 -21.94
CA ASP A 143 8.80 8.43 -22.88
C ASP A 143 8.60 7.17 -23.74
N GLU A 144 9.54 6.89 -24.64
CA GLU A 144 9.45 5.70 -25.51
C GLU A 144 9.46 4.40 -24.71
N SER A 145 10.18 4.33 -23.57
CA SER A 145 10.27 3.12 -22.76
C SER A 145 8.91 2.74 -22.15
N VAL A 146 8.13 3.74 -21.74
CA VAL A 146 6.77 3.57 -21.22
C VAL A 146 5.81 3.26 -22.35
N ARG A 147 5.86 4.01 -23.46
CA ARG A 147 5.00 3.79 -24.65
C ARG A 147 5.12 2.36 -25.19
N MET A 148 6.32 1.79 -25.14
CA MET A 148 6.62 0.46 -25.67
C MET A 148 6.19 -0.69 -24.76
N LEU A 149 5.68 -0.44 -23.56
CA LEU A 149 5.15 -1.50 -22.69
C LEU A 149 3.96 -2.23 -23.33
N ASN A 150 3.14 -1.52 -24.11
CA ASN A 150 2.04 -2.07 -24.92
C ASN A 150 1.15 -3.08 -24.18
N LEU A 151 0.90 -2.82 -22.89
CA LEU A 151 0.10 -3.66 -22.01
C LEU A 151 -1.38 -3.51 -22.33
N THR A 152 -2.13 -4.58 -22.09
CA THR A 152 -3.59 -4.50 -22.00
C THR A 152 -3.97 -4.04 -20.60
N THR A 153 -4.45 -2.81 -20.49
CA THR A 153 -4.87 -2.26 -19.19
C THR A 153 -6.24 -2.83 -18.77
N ARG A 154 -6.44 -2.96 -17.46
CA ARG A 154 -7.64 -3.58 -16.88
C ARG A 154 -8.17 -2.78 -15.67
N GLY A 155 -8.14 -1.45 -15.75
CA GLY A 155 -8.54 -0.55 -14.66
C GLY A 155 -7.63 -0.64 -13.44
N LEU A 156 -8.09 -0.14 -12.29
CA LEU A 156 -7.29 -0.14 -11.06
C LEU A 156 -6.99 -1.55 -10.54
N ASN A 157 -7.93 -2.48 -10.68
CA ASN A 157 -7.71 -3.88 -10.32
C ASN A 157 -6.60 -4.53 -11.18
N GLY A 158 -6.57 -4.19 -12.48
CA GLY A 158 -5.48 -4.57 -13.38
C GLY A 158 -4.13 -4.02 -12.96
N LEU A 159 -4.10 -2.74 -12.61
CA LEU A 159 -2.89 -2.08 -12.12
C LEU A 159 -2.35 -2.78 -10.86
N VAL A 160 -3.20 -3.07 -9.88
CA VAL A 160 -2.78 -3.76 -8.65
C VAL A 160 -2.26 -5.17 -8.96
N ASP A 161 -2.94 -5.93 -9.82
CA ASP A 161 -2.52 -7.26 -10.26
C ASP A 161 -1.15 -7.23 -10.97
N ASP A 162 -0.94 -6.26 -11.86
CA ASP A 162 0.32 -6.09 -12.58
C ASP A 162 1.46 -5.59 -11.67
N ILE A 163 1.18 -4.73 -10.69
CA ILE A 163 2.16 -4.33 -9.67
C ILE A 163 2.60 -5.54 -8.84
N LEU A 164 1.64 -6.36 -8.39
CA LEU A 164 1.97 -7.59 -7.65
C LEU A 164 2.83 -8.53 -8.49
N ALA A 165 2.55 -8.65 -9.79
CA ALA A 165 3.36 -9.47 -10.70
C ALA A 165 4.80 -8.97 -10.90
N LEU A 166 5.09 -7.70 -10.61
CA LEU A 166 6.46 -7.16 -10.63
C LEU A 166 7.25 -7.48 -9.36
N LEU A 167 6.58 -7.73 -8.23
CA LEU A 167 7.25 -7.97 -6.97
C LEU A 167 8.01 -9.31 -7.00
N PRO A 168 9.22 -9.39 -6.42
CA PRO A 168 9.99 -10.63 -6.37
C PRO A 168 9.43 -11.55 -5.28
N GLN A 169 8.37 -12.29 -5.60
CA GLN A 169 7.63 -13.14 -4.66
C GLN A 169 8.54 -14.04 -3.82
N ASP A 170 9.41 -14.80 -4.49
CA ASP A 170 10.27 -15.77 -3.83
C ASP A 170 11.23 -15.09 -2.85
N GLU A 171 11.78 -13.92 -3.22
CA GLU A 171 12.68 -13.14 -2.36
C GLU A 171 11.95 -12.58 -1.14
N ILE A 172 10.71 -12.11 -1.32
CA ILE A 172 9.86 -11.66 -0.22
C ILE A 172 9.58 -12.80 0.76
N ILE A 173 9.26 -13.99 0.25
CA ILE A 173 8.98 -15.18 1.07
C ILE A 173 10.25 -15.65 1.79
N LEU A 174 11.40 -15.67 1.10
CA LEU A 174 12.68 -16.03 1.71
C LEU A 174 13.08 -15.04 2.81
N LEU A 175 12.94 -13.74 2.55
CA LEU A 175 13.21 -12.71 3.54
C LEU A 175 12.23 -12.83 4.72
N PHE A 176 10.96 -13.14 4.47
CA PHE A 176 9.98 -13.40 5.53
C PHE A 176 10.44 -14.52 6.47
N PHE A 177 10.87 -15.65 5.93
CA PHE A 177 11.35 -16.77 6.75
C PHE A 177 12.66 -16.47 7.46
N ASP A 178 13.61 -15.84 6.76
CA ASP A 178 14.87 -15.41 7.36
C ASP A 178 14.62 -14.47 8.55
N LYS A 179 13.76 -13.46 8.40
CA LYS A 179 13.41 -12.53 9.49
C LYS A 179 12.65 -13.20 10.63
N LEU A 180 11.76 -14.14 10.31
CA LEU A 180 11.03 -14.91 11.33
C LEU A 180 11.98 -15.77 12.18
N GLU A 181 13.05 -16.30 11.60
CA GLU A 181 14.04 -17.13 12.30
C GLU A 181 15.14 -16.32 12.99
N THR A 182 15.53 -15.17 12.43
CA THR A 182 16.73 -14.43 12.86
C THR A 182 16.46 -13.13 13.61
N SER A 183 15.27 -12.54 13.46
CA SER A 183 14.88 -11.30 14.14
C SER A 183 13.82 -11.57 15.21
N ASN A 184 14.19 -11.37 16.47
CA ASN A 184 13.26 -11.47 17.59
C ASN A 184 12.12 -10.46 17.48
N ASP A 185 12.38 -9.25 16.97
CA ASP A 185 11.37 -8.19 16.89
C ASP A 185 10.35 -8.50 15.80
N PHE A 186 10.82 -9.02 14.67
CA PHE A 186 9.96 -9.45 13.57
C PHE A 186 9.13 -10.66 13.98
N SER A 187 9.76 -11.65 14.62
CA SER A 187 9.05 -12.82 15.18
C SER A 187 8.00 -12.39 16.21
N PHE A 188 8.34 -11.53 17.16
CA PHE A 188 7.41 -10.98 18.14
C PHE A 188 6.26 -10.25 17.47
N PHE A 189 6.55 -9.38 16.49
CA PHE A 189 5.53 -8.67 15.72
C PHE A 189 4.54 -9.63 15.04
N PHE A 190 5.04 -10.69 14.41
CA PHE A 190 4.19 -11.70 13.78
C PHE A 190 3.41 -12.55 14.80
N GLU A 191 3.98 -12.84 15.96
CA GLU A 191 3.26 -13.47 17.08
C GLU A 191 2.09 -12.60 17.55
N GLN A 192 2.31 -11.28 17.70
CA GLN A 192 1.27 -10.34 18.09
C GLN A 192 0.17 -10.25 17.03
N ILE A 193 0.50 -10.20 15.74
CA ILE A 193 -0.49 -10.25 14.66
C ILE A 193 -1.25 -11.59 14.64
N GLY A 194 -0.63 -12.69 15.04
CA GLY A 194 -1.30 -13.98 15.21
C GLY A 194 -2.14 -14.10 16.50
N SER A 195 -2.13 -13.09 17.36
CA SER A 195 -2.78 -13.15 18.67
C SER A 195 -4.29 -12.98 18.60
N GLY A 196 -5.00 -13.54 19.60
CA GLY A 196 -6.44 -13.30 19.75
C GLY A 196 -6.78 -11.83 20.06
N GLU A 197 -5.84 -11.04 20.60
CA GLU A 197 -6.04 -9.60 20.76
C GLU A 197 -6.10 -8.90 19.41
N PHE A 198 -5.15 -9.20 18.53
CA PHE A 198 -5.17 -8.68 17.17
C PHE A 198 -6.43 -9.11 16.42
N GLU A 199 -6.81 -10.38 16.53
CA GLU A 199 -8.05 -10.90 15.93
C GLU A 199 -9.28 -10.10 16.39
N ASN A 200 -9.38 -9.78 17.70
CA ASN A 200 -10.48 -8.97 18.23
C ASN A 200 -10.50 -7.54 17.66
N VAL A 201 -9.33 -6.90 17.55
CA VAL A 201 -9.19 -5.56 16.99
C VAL A 201 -9.53 -5.56 15.49
N LEU A 202 -9.06 -6.57 14.75
CA LEU A 202 -9.35 -6.76 13.33
C LEU A 202 -10.85 -7.04 13.10
N ASN A 203 -11.45 -7.93 13.89
CA ASN A 203 -12.88 -8.23 13.82
C ASN A 203 -13.73 -6.99 14.08
N THR A 204 -13.34 -6.14 15.04
CA THR A 204 -14.01 -4.87 15.31
C THR A 204 -13.94 -3.93 14.10
N LEU A 205 -12.77 -3.84 13.47
CA LEU A 205 -12.56 -3.05 12.26
C LEU A 205 -13.41 -3.55 11.09
N GLN A 206 -13.37 -4.85 10.78
CA GLN A 206 -14.11 -5.48 9.69
C GLN A 206 -15.64 -5.42 9.90
N SER A 207 -16.08 -5.44 11.17
CA SER A 207 -17.49 -5.36 11.54
C SER A 207 -18.06 -3.95 11.40
N SER A 208 -17.24 -2.91 11.24
CA SER A 208 -17.70 -1.53 11.16
C SER A 208 -18.58 -1.25 9.93
N GLN A 209 -19.81 -0.83 10.20
CA GLN A 209 -20.75 -0.40 9.15
C GLN A 209 -20.31 0.93 8.53
N GLN A 210 -19.80 1.85 9.34
CA GLN A 210 -19.32 3.15 8.89
C GLN A 210 -18.12 2.99 7.95
N LEU A 211 -17.17 2.12 8.30
CA LEU A 211 -16.03 1.82 7.45
C LEU A 211 -16.49 1.24 6.12
N ARG A 212 -17.39 0.24 6.13
CA ARG A 212 -17.95 -0.34 4.88
C ARG A 212 -18.62 0.70 3.99
N ILE A 213 -19.35 1.66 4.55
CA ILE A 213 -19.99 2.75 3.78
C ILE A 213 -18.92 3.63 3.12
N LEU A 214 -17.86 3.99 3.85
CA LEU A 214 -16.77 4.82 3.31
C LEU A 214 -15.97 4.07 2.23
N LEU A 215 -15.66 2.79 2.44
CA LEU A 215 -15.03 1.94 1.44
C LEU A 215 -15.89 1.80 0.18
N TRP A 216 -17.21 1.64 0.34
CA TRP A 216 -18.13 1.59 -0.81
C TRP A 216 -18.17 2.90 -1.59
N ARG A 217 -18.04 4.06 -0.92
CA ARG A 217 -17.89 5.35 -1.62
C ARG A 217 -16.62 5.38 -2.45
N LEU A 218 -15.50 4.93 -1.91
CA LEU A 218 -14.23 4.82 -2.65
C LEU A 218 -14.34 3.86 -3.84
N GLN A 219 -15.02 2.73 -3.67
CA GLN A 219 -15.23 1.74 -4.73
C GLN A 219 -15.96 2.31 -5.95
N ARG A 220 -16.83 3.32 -5.77
CA ARG A 220 -17.50 4.02 -6.90
C ARG A 220 -16.52 4.81 -7.78
N HIS A 221 -15.31 5.03 -7.30
CA HIS A 221 -14.20 5.67 -8.02
C HIS A 221 -13.11 4.64 -8.40
N GLY A 222 -13.43 3.35 -8.41
CA GLY A 222 -12.52 2.26 -8.80
C GLY A 222 -11.66 1.71 -7.66
N PHE A 223 -11.70 2.29 -6.46
CA PHE A 223 -10.91 1.83 -5.31
C PHE A 223 -11.56 0.62 -4.62
N ASP A 224 -11.40 -0.56 -5.22
CA ASP A 224 -11.95 -1.83 -4.72
C ASP A 224 -11.06 -2.45 -3.63
N ILE A 225 -11.02 -1.80 -2.46
CA ILE A 225 -10.16 -2.22 -1.34
C ILE A 225 -10.34 -3.70 -0.98
N PRO A 226 -11.57 -4.24 -0.82
CA PRO A 226 -11.76 -5.66 -0.53
C PRO A 226 -11.28 -6.58 -1.66
N GLY A 227 -11.37 -6.14 -2.92
CA GLY A 227 -10.82 -6.86 -4.07
C GLY A 227 -9.29 -6.88 -4.07
N TRP A 228 -8.64 -5.75 -3.74
CA TRP A 228 -7.18 -5.68 -3.66
C TRP A 228 -6.61 -6.54 -2.54
N ILE A 229 -7.30 -6.60 -1.40
CA ILE A 229 -6.96 -7.51 -0.32
C ILE A 229 -6.92 -8.96 -0.85
N GLN A 230 -7.97 -9.39 -1.57
CA GLN A 230 -8.01 -10.73 -2.19
C GLN A 230 -6.91 -10.95 -3.23
N LEU A 231 -6.54 -9.93 -4.02
CA LEU A 231 -5.42 -10.04 -4.96
C LEU A 231 -4.11 -10.32 -4.24
N VAL A 232 -3.85 -9.63 -3.12
CA VAL A 232 -2.62 -9.89 -2.37
C VAL A 232 -2.66 -11.25 -1.66
N GLN A 233 -3.79 -11.63 -1.06
CA GLN A 233 -3.95 -12.98 -0.50
C GLN A 233 -3.63 -14.05 -1.54
N LYS A 234 -4.22 -13.90 -2.73
CA LYS A 234 -4.03 -14.82 -3.86
C LYS A 234 -2.57 -14.87 -4.28
N TYR A 235 -1.90 -13.72 -4.40
CA TYR A 235 -0.48 -13.63 -4.71
C TYR A 235 0.32 -14.54 -3.78
N PHE A 236 0.22 -14.38 -2.46
CA PHE A 236 1.01 -15.17 -1.51
C PHE A 236 0.54 -16.63 -1.31
N SER A 237 -0.74 -16.95 -1.57
CA SER A 237 -1.29 -18.31 -1.41
C SER A 237 -0.76 -19.32 -2.43
N PHE A 238 -0.22 -18.86 -3.57
CA PHE A 238 0.33 -19.74 -4.60
C PHE A 238 1.66 -20.41 -4.23
N SER A 239 2.26 -20.04 -3.10
CA SER A 239 3.49 -20.68 -2.59
C SER A 239 3.26 -21.95 -1.75
N SER A 240 2.01 -22.41 -1.61
CA SER A 240 1.69 -23.70 -0.97
C SER A 240 2.05 -24.89 -1.88
N PHE A 241 3.35 -25.20 -1.98
CA PHE A 241 3.89 -26.44 -2.53
C PHE A 241 4.64 -27.24 -1.48
#